data_AF-A0A534P584-F1
#
_entry.id   AF-A0A534P584-F1
#
_cell.length_a   1.000
_cell.length_b   1.000
_cell.length_c   1.000
_cell.angle_alpha   90.00
_cell.angle_beta   90.00
_cell.angle_gamma   90.00
#
_symmetry.space_group_name_H-M   'P 1'
#
loop_
_entity.id
_entity.type
_entity.pdbx_description
1 polymer ?
#
loop_
_entity_poly.entity_id
_entity_poly.type
_entity_poly.pdbx_seq_one_letter_code
_entity_poly.pdbx_strand_id
1 'polypeptide(L)'
;MENALTHRVIMDRRVLEAAPEYVKQEARLRFEEIAEGVGNIAPDSAFWQSVRVSRLCLAVGDWSFYYVLDDETLRVTEARRK
;
A
#
# COMPACT_ATOMS: atom_id res chain seq x y z
N MET A 1 -1.70 -3.30 26.56
CA MET A 1 -2.66 -3.44 25.46
C MET A 1 -1.92 -3.06 24.19
N GLU A 2 -1.50 -4.05 23.42
CA GLU A 2 -0.96 -3.85 22.08
C GLU A 2 -2.10 -3.36 21.18
N ASN A 3 -2.15 -2.06 20.90
CA ASN A 3 -2.91 -1.56 19.77
C ASN A 3 -2.08 -1.83 18.51
N ALA A 4 -2.14 -3.07 18.01
CA ALA A 4 -1.74 -3.34 16.64
C ALA A 4 -2.80 -2.68 15.74
N LEU A 5 -2.62 -1.39 15.45
CA LEU A 5 -3.33 -0.72 14.37
C LEU A 5 -2.95 -1.48 13.09
N THR A 6 -3.79 -2.43 12.70
CA THR A 6 -3.61 -3.17 11.47
C THR A 6 -3.82 -2.17 10.34
N HIS A 7 -2.72 -1.72 9.71
CA HIS A 7 -2.80 -0.78 8.60
C HIS A 7 -3.70 -1.39 7.52
N ARG A 8 -4.81 -0.72 7.23
CA ARG A 8 -5.83 -1.29 6.34
C ARG A 8 -5.42 -1.07 4.90
N VAL A 9 -5.20 -2.16 4.16
CA VAL A 9 -5.00 -2.10 2.71
C VAL A 9 -6.35 -1.90 2.02
N ILE A 10 -6.44 -0.85 1.20
CA ILE A 10 -7.61 -0.50 0.41
C ILE A 10 -7.19 -0.41 -1.06
N MET A 11 -7.70 -1.33 -1.88
CA MET A 11 -7.49 -1.30 -3.32
C MET A 11 -8.72 -0.70 -4.00
N ASP A 12 -8.55 0.42 -4.70
CA ASP A 12 -9.65 1.04 -5.43
C ASP A 12 -10.20 0.11 -6.51
N ARG A 13 -11.51 0.18 -6.76
CA ARG A 13 -12.19 -0.67 -7.75
C ARG A 13 -11.52 -0.66 -9.13
N ARG A 14 -11.04 0.50 -9.58
CA ARG A 14 -10.34 0.64 -10.87
C ARG A 14 -9.03 -0.15 -10.93
N VAL A 15 -8.34 -0.27 -9.80
CA VAL A 15 -7.13 -1.10 -9.66
C VAL A 15 -7.50 -2.57 -9.79
N LEU A 16 -8.60 -2.98 -9.15
CA LEU A 16 -9.10 -4.36 -9.21
C LEU A 16 -9.57 -4.78 -10.61
N GLU A 17 -10.02 -3.83 -11.42
CA GLU A 17 -10.47 -4.04 -12.80
C GLU A 17 -9.32 -3.97 -13.82
N ALA A 18 -8.20 -3.32 -13.50
CA ALA A 18 -7.12 -3.07 -14.46
C ALA A 18 -6.17 -4.27 -14.68
N ALA A 19 -5.78 -4.96 -13.61
CA ALA A 19 -4.74 -5.99 -13.65
C ALA A 19 -5.32 -7.42 -13.58
N PRO A 20 -4.63 -8.43 -14.16
CA PRO A 20 -5.00 -9.83 -14.00
C PRO A 20 -5.06 -10.27 -12.54
N GLU A 21 -5.90 -11.27 -12.23
CA GLU A 21 -6.14 -11.73 -10.86
C GLU A 21 -4.86 -12.15 -10.13
N TYR A 22 -3.97 -12.90 -10.78
CA TYR A 22 -2.72 -13.33 -10.16
C TYR A 22 -1.81 -12.16 -9.77
N VAL A 23 -1.76 -11.09 -10.59
CA VAL A 23 -0.97 -9.89 -10.31
C VAL A 23 -1.57 -9.14 -9.12
N LYS A 24 -2.91 -9.03 -9.06
CA LYS A 24 -3.60 -8.37 -7.95
C LYS A 24 -3.38 -9.09 -6.63
N GLN A 25 -3.42 -10.43 -6.63
CA GLN A 25 -3.17 -11.24 -5.45
C GLN A 25 -1.75 -11.06 -4.94
N GLU A 26 -0.75 -11.11 -5.83
CA GLU A 26 0.64 -10.86 -5.46
C GLU A 26 0.83 -9.43 -4.93
N ALA A 27 0.25 -8.42 -5.60
CA ALA A 27 0.30 -7.04 -5.14
C ALA A 27 -0.34 -6.88 -3.75
N ARG A 28 -1.49 -7.52 -3.52
CA ARG A 28 -2.19 -7.48 -2.24
C ARG A 28 -1.34 -8.05 -1.10
N LEU A 29 -0.74 -9.22 -1.29
CA LEU A 29 0.12 -9.84 -0.28
C LEU A 29 1.29 -8.91 0.09
N ARG A 30 1.95 -8.33 -0.91
CA ARG A 30 3.03 -7.36 -0.67
C ARG A 30 2.57 -6.08 0.03
N PHE A 31 1.36 -5.59 -0.28
CA PHE A 31 0.80 -4.43 0.42
C PHE A 31 0.46 -4.75 1.88
N GLU A 32 -0.01 -5.96 2.16
CA GLU A 32 -0.27 -6.44 3.52
C GLU A 32 1.05 -6.55 4.31
N GLU A 33 2.13 -7.04 3.70
CA GLU A 33 3.47 -7.05 4.29
C GLU A 33 3.99 -5.63 4.59
N ILE A 34 3.81 -4.68 3.66
CA ILE A 34 4.20 -3.27 3.88
C ILE A 34 3.40 -2.68 5.05
N ALA A 35 2.09 -2.88 5.05
CA ALA A 35 1.18 -2.42 6.10
C ALA A 35 1.55 -2.98 7.48
N GLU A 36 1.93 -4.25 7.57
CA GLU A 36 2.43 -4.86 8.80
C GLU A 36 3.78 -4.25 9.21
N GLY A 37 4.73 -4.13 8.27
CA GLY A 37 6.09 -3.66 8.55
C GLY A 37 6.16 -2.22 9.07
N VAL A 38 5.21 -1.36 8.65
CA VAL A 38 5.11 0.04 9.13
C VAL A 38 4.26 0.18 10.39
N GLY A 39 3.56 -0.88 10.81
CA GLY A 39 2.66 -0.94 11.96
C GLY A 39 3.22 -0.41 13.27
N ASN A 40 4.52 -0.61 13.49
CA ASN A 40 5.20 -0.26 14.74
C ASN A 40 5.93 1.08 14.68
N ILE A 41 5.79 1.85 13.59
CA ILE A 41 6.45 3.15 13.44
C ILE A 41 5.59 4.23 14.11
N ALA A 42 6.17 4.94 15.08
CA ALA A 42 5.51 6.03 15.80
C ALA A 42 4.93 7.09 14.83
N PRO A 43 3.62 7.43 14.90
CA PRO A 43 2.92 8.30 13.92
C PRO A 43 3.54 9.69 13.68
N ASP A 44 4.27 10.22 14.65
CA ASP A 44 4.93 11.53 14.60
C ASP A 44 6.38 11.48 14.07
N SER A 45 6.87 10.29 13.73
CA SER A 45 8.24 10.07 13.24
C SER A 45 8.51 10.76 11.89
N ALA A 46 9.79 11.03 11.63
CA ALA A 46 10.25 11.59 10.35
C ALA A 46 9.86 10.72 9.14
N PHE A 47 9.72 9.40 9.33
CA PHE A 47 9.22 8.50 8.30
C PHE A 47 7.83 8.92 7.82
N TRP A 48 6.86 9.04 8.74
CA TRP A 48 5.48 9.40 8.39
C TRP A 48 5.36 10.81 7.83
N GLN A 49 6.17 11.75 8.34
CA GLN A 49 6.26 13.09 7.78
C GLN A 49 6.73 13.07 6.31
N SER A 50 7.66 12.18 5.95
CA SER A 50 8.13 12.04 4.57
C SER A 50 7.14 11.30 3.65
N VAL A 51 6.45 10.29 4.17
CA VAL A 51 5.64 9.38 3.37
C VAL A 51 4.26 9.96 3.05
N ARG A 52 3.64 10.69 3.99
CA ARG A 52 2.29 11.28 3.81
C ARG A 52 2.17 12.22 2.62
N VAL A 53 3.27 12.84 2.19
CA VAL A 53 3.31 13.75 1.03
C VAL A 53 3.71 13.06 -0.27
N SER A 54 3.97 11.76 -0.24
CA SER A 54 4.56 11.00 -1.34
C SER A 54 3.54 10.07 -2.00
N ARG A 55 3.57 10.02 -3.33
CA ARG A 55 2.91 8.96 -4.10
C ARG A 55 3.91 7.83 -4.33
N LEU A 56 3.70 6.71 -3.65
CA LEU A 56 4.59 5.55 -3.67
C LEU A 56 4.22 4.61 -4.82
N CYS A 57 5.16 3.74 -5.20
CA CYS A 57 4.98 2.77 -6.28
C CYS A 57 5.50 1.39 -5.87
N LEU A 58 4.68 0.36 -6.05
CA LEU A 58 5.05 -1.05 -5.94
C LEU A 58 5.10 -1.66 -7.34
N ALA A 59 6.24 -2.25 -7.71
CA ALA A 59 6.37 -2.99 -8.95
C ALA A 59 6.11 -4.48 -8.74
N VAL A 60 5.23 -5.06 -9.57
CA VAL A 60 4.89 -6.49 -9.57
C VAL A 60 4.91 -6.97 -11.02
N GLY A 61 5.95 -7.72 -11.41
CA GLY A 61 6.19 -8.09 -12.80
C GLY A 61 6.25 -6.88 -13.74
N ASP A 62 5.41 -6.90 -14.78
CA ASP A 62 5.22 -5.82 -15.76
C ASP A 62 4.20 -4.76 -15.32
N TRP A 63 3.79 -4.76 -14.05
CA TRP A 63 2.86 -3.79 -13.49
C TRP A 63 3.48 -2.87 -12.44
N SER A 64 2.93 -1.66 -12.36
CA SER A 64 3.21 -0.64 -11.36
C SER A 64 1.91 -0.26 -10.66
N PHE A 65 1.85 -0.46 -9.35
CA PHE A 65 0.75 -0.07 -8.48
C PHE A 65 1.14 1.16 -7.68
N TYR A 66 0.40 2.25 -7.84
CA TYR A 66 0.64 3.48 -7.11
C TYR A 66 -0.29 3.60 -5.93
N TYR A 67 0.28 4.01 -4.80
CA TYR A 67 -0.42 4.05 -3.54
C TYR A 67 0.03 5.24 -2.69
N VAL A 68 -0.83 5.62 -1.76
CA VAL A 68 -0.51 6.53 -0.66
C VAL A 68 -0.60 5.75 0.64
N LEU A 69 0.17 6.19 1.63
CA LEU A 69 0.24 5.57 2.93
C LEU A 69 0.12 6.66 4.00
N ASP A 70 -0.78 6.45 4.93
CA ASP A 70 -0.87 7.18 6.19
C ASP A 70 -0.74 6.19 7.36
N ASP A 71 -0.81 6.69 8.60
CA ASP A 71 -0.61 5.93 9.84
C ASP A 71 -1.75 4.93 10.14
N GLU A 72 -2.78 4.88 9.30
CA GLU A 72 -3.91 3.97 9.46
C GLU A 72 -4.17 3.11 8.22
N THR A 73 -3.84 3.63 7.03
CA THR A 73 -4.29 3.05 5.76
C THR A 73 -3.24 3.10 4.66
N LEU A 74 -3.21 2.03 3.88
CA LEU A 74 -2.50 1.94 2.60
C LEU A 74 -3.56 1.94 1.50
N ARG A 75 -3.64 3.03 0.72
CA ARG A 75 -4.62 3.14 -0.37
C ARG A 75 -3.96 3.07 -1.73
N VAL A 76 -4.31 2.03 -2.49
CA VAL A 76 -3.85 1.81 -3.86
C VAL A 76 -4.84 2.46 -4.80
N THR A 77 -4.40 3.50 -5.50
CA THR A 77 -5.28 4.36 -6.32
C THR A 77 -5.16 4.07 -7.82
N GLU A 78 -4.07 3.44 -8.25
CA GLU A 78 -3.80 3.24 -9.67
C GLU A 78 -2.95 2.01 -9.94
N ALA A 79 -3.25 1.31 -11.03
CA ALA A 79 -2.40 0.26 -11.59
C ALA A 79 -2.15 0.55 -13.07
N ARG A 80 -0.89 0.48 -13.48
CA ARG A 80 -0.48 0.61 -14.87
C ARG A 80 0.40 -0.56 -15.27
N ARG A 81 0.20 -1.05 -16.48
CA ARG A 81 1.18 -1.89 -17.16
C ARG A 81 2.33 -1.00 -17.65
N LYS A 82 3.56 -1.49 -17.53
CA LYS A 82 4.77 -0.84 -18.04
C LYS A 82 4.78 -0.79 -19.56
#